data_AF-A0A370BM73-F1
#
_entry.id   AF-A0A370BM73-F1
#
_cell.length_a   1.000
_cell.length_b   1.000
_cell.length_c   1.000
_cell.angle_alpha   90.00
_cell.angle_beta   90.00
_cell.angle_gamma   90.00
#
_symmetry.space_group_name_H-M   'P 1'
#
loop_
_entity.id
_entity.type
_entity.pdbx_description
1 polymer ?
#
loop_
_entity_poly.entity_id
_entity_poly.type
_entity_poly.pdbx_seq_one_letter_code
_entity_poly.pdbx_strand_id
1 'polypeptide(L)'
;MDDLVKFLPKAQWRERGQHTSICNDSENLEPILVKCVSEIPLSLEGFGLQVWKTTGNTRILEKAAYIIPVSIIEGTPRILDGPQLVPGSDPFYFEDQAIISGSLYYILAKPPTFKFPGNGTGS
;
A
#
# COMPACT_ATOMS: atom_id res chain seq x y z
N MET A 1 -12.15 7.09 -3.28
CA MET A 1 -10.73 7.44 -3.42
C MET A 1 -10.48 8.93 -3.29
N ASP A 2 -11.37 9.81 -3.75
CA ASP A 2 -11.16 11.26 -3.71
C ASP A 2 -10.85 11.83 -2.32
N ASP A 3 -11.54 11.34 -1.27
CA ASP A 3 -11.30 11.77 0.12
C ASP A 3 -9.87 11.40 0.56
N LEU A 4 -9.39 10.23 0.18
CA LEU A 4 -8.02 9.80 0.45
C LEU A 4 -7.01 10.69 -0.26
N VAL A 5 -7.23 10.99 -1.55
CA VAL A 5 -6.37 11.89 -2.33
C VAL A 5 -6.25 13.28 -1.68
N LYS A 6 -7.36 13.83 -1.15
CA LYS A 6 -7.35 15.14 -0.45
C LYS A 6 -6.65 15.10 0.91
N PHE A 7 -6.69 13.95 1.58
CA PHE A 7 -6.10 13.75 2.90
C PHE A 7 -4.58 13.56 2.85
N LEU A 8 -4.08 12.74 1.92
CA LEU A 8 -2.69 12.28 1.86
C LEU A 8 -1.61 13.39 1.96
N PRO A 9 -1.75 14.57 1.31
CA PRO A 9 -0.75 15.64 1.42
C PRO A 9 -0.63 16.25 2.82
N LYS A 10 -1.68 16.13 3.65
CA LYS A 10 -1.77 16.72 4.99
C LYS A 10 -1.61 15.70 6.11
N ALA A 11 -1.64 14.41 5.76
CA ALA A 11 -1.52 13.32 6.69
C ALA A 11 -0.17 13.35 7.43
N GLN A 12 -0.15 12.78 8.64
CA GLN A 12 1.11 12.52 9.32
C GLN A 12 1.79 11.29 8.73
N TRP A 13 3.12 11.37 8.60
CA TRP A 13 3.94 10.32 8.02
C TRP A 13 5.07 9.93 8.98
N ARG A 14 5.25 8.63 9.21
CA ARG A 14 6.40 8.08 9.90
C ARG A 14 7.34 7.43 8.89
N GLU A 15 8.60 7.84 8.90
CA GLU A 15 9.63 7.22 8.06
C GLU A 15 9.81 5.74 8.42
N ARG A 16 9.95 4.90 7.40
CA ARG A 16 10.21 3.46 7.54
C ARG A 16 11.50 3.02 6.85
N GLY A 17 12.07 3.88 6.01
CA GLY A 17 13.30 3.63 5.28
C GLY A 17 13.62 4.81 4.36
N GLN A 18 14.69 4.66 3.58
CA GLN A 18 15.09 5.67 2.61
C GLN A 18 13.96 5.85 1.57
N HIS A 19 13.50 7.08 1.38
CA HIS A 19 12.41 7.44 0.47
C HIS A 19 11.09 6.70 0.70
N THR A 20 10.83 6.18 1.91
CA THR A 20 9.56 5.53 2.22
C THR A 20 9.03 5.89 3.60
N SER A 21 7.73 6.18 3.65
CA SER A 21 7.01 6.51 4.86
C SER A 21 5.66 5.80 4.88
N ILE A 22 5.21 5.47 6.09
CA ILE A 22 3.86 4.95 6.35
C ILE A 22 3.02 6.02 7.02
N CYS A 23 1.74 6.09 6.69
CA CYS A 23 0.83 6.99 7.38
C CYS A 23 0.70 6.55 8.85
N ASN A 24 0.86 7.50 9.78
CA ASN A 24 0.71 7.25 11.23
C ASN A 24 -0.50 7.97 11.83
N ASP A 25 -1.36 8.54 11.00
CA ASP A 25 -2.57 9.25 11.40
C ASP A 25 -3.79 8.31 11.37
N SER A 26 -3.77 7.29 12.23
CA SER A 26 -4.78 6.21 12.21
C SER A 26 -6.19 6.71 12.46
N GLU A 27 -6.37 7.68 13.38
CA GLU A 27 -7.68 8.21 13.77
C GLU A 27 -8.40 8.90 12.60
N ASN A 28 -7.67 9.63 11.77
CA ASN A 28 -8.25 10.30 10.60
C ASN A 28 -8.27 9.40 9.35
N LEU A 29 -7.34 8.44 9.25
CA LEU A 29 -7.23 7.55 8.10
C LEU A 29 -8.31 6.47 8.07
N GLU A 30 -8.64 5.87 9.21
CA GLU A 30 -9.56 4.72 9.27
C GLU A 30 -10.95 5.03 8.69
N PRO A 31 -11.63 6.14 9.04
CA PRO A 31 -12.92 6.48 8.43
C PRO A 31 -12.85 6.70 6.92
N ILE A 32 -11.71 7.17 6.40
CA ILE A 32 -11.49 7.38 4.97
C ILE A 32 -11.30 6.03 4.26
N LEU A 33 -10.51 5.12 4.84
CA LEU A 33 -10.31 3.79 4.29
C LEU A 33 -11.61 2.98 4.24
N VAL A 34 -12.44 3.03 5.29
CA VAL A 34 -13.75 2.36 5.32
C VAL A 34 -14.62 2.77 4.12
N LYS A 35 -14.62 4.07 3.76
CA LYS A 35 -15.32 4.56 2.56
C LYS A 35 -14.67 4.10 1.27
N CYS A 36 -13.35 3.96 1.23
CA CYS A 36 -12.61 3.56 0.03
C CYS A 36 -12.69 2.05 -0.24
N VAL A 37 -13.06 1.21 0.75
CA VAL A 37 -13.15 -0.25 0.57
C VAL A 37 -14.10 -0.64 -0.57
N SER A 38 -15.17 0.11 -0.81
CA SER A 38 -16.10 -0.15 -1.92
C SER A 38 -15.48 0.08 -3.31
N GLU A 39 -14.37 0.80 -3.39
CA GLU A 39 -13.61 1.06 -4.63
C GLU A 39 -12.40 0.13 -4.78
N ILE A 40 -12.10 -0.68 -3.78
CA ILE A 40 -11.04 -1.69 -3.84
C ILE A 40 -11.63 -2.98 -4.42
N PRO A 41 -10.91 -3.71 -5.29
CA PRO A 41 -11.40 -4.97 -5.84
C PRO A 41 -11.79 -5.98 -4.75
N LEU A 42 -12.93 -6.64 -4.92
CA LEU A 42 -13.46 -7.66 -3.98
C LEU A 42 -12.47 -8.80 -3.70
N SER A 43 -11.55 -9.07 -4.63
CA SER A 43 -10.48 -10.06 -4.44
C SER A 43 -9.50 -9.73 -3.30
N LEU A 44 -9.52 -8.48 -2.81
CA LEU A 44 -8.69 -8.01 -1.70
C LEU A 44 -9.50 -7.90 -0.38
N GLU A 45 -10.71 -8.43 -0.34
CA GLU A 45 -11.47 -8.51 0.91
C GLU A 45 -10.68 -9.29 1.98
N GLY A 46 -10.63 -8.75 3.20
CA GLY A 46 -9.86 -9.31 4.31
C GLY A 46 -8.35 -9.00 4.27
N PHE A 47 -7.85 -8.32 3.25
CA PHE A 47 -6.47 -7.83 3.25
C PHE A 47 -6.30 -6.68 4.25
N GLY A 48 -5.15 -6.67 4.93
CA GLY A 48 -4.76 -5.55 5.77
C GLY A 48 -4.30 -4.38 4.90
N LEU A 49 -5.02 -3.26 4.95
CA LEU A 49 -4.71 -2.07 4.18
C LEU A 49 -3.78 -1.13 4.96
N GLN A 50 -2.69 -0.72 4.33
CA GLN A 50 -1.79 0.30 4.86
C GLN A 50 -1.58 1.40 3.83
N VAL A 51 -1.49 2.65 4.28
CA VAL A 51 -1.22 3.79 3.40
C VAL A 51 0.24 4.18 3.46
N TRP A 52 0.87 4.24 2.29
CA TRP A 52 2.30 4.44 2.11
C TRP A 52 2.58 5.61 1.17
N LYS A 53 3.78 6.17 1.32
CA LYS A 53 4.34 7.25 0.51
C LYS A 53 5.76 6.87 0.11
N THR A 54 6.08 6.97 -1.17
CA THR A 54 7.46 6.98 -1.67
C THR A 54 7.83 8.34 -2.26
N THR A 55 9.10 8.69 -2.23
CA THR A 55 9.65 9.95 -2.79
C THR A 55 10.88 9.72 -3.69
N GLY A 56 11.07 8.49 -4.17
CA GLY A 56 12.28 8.07 -4.85
C GLY A 56 12.31 6.56 -5.06
N ASN A 57 13.50 6.00 -5.25
CA ASN A 57 13.68 4.57 -5.45
C ASN A 57 13.62 3.83 -4.12
N THR A 58 12.62 2.96 -3.98
CA THR A 58 12.34 2.24 -2.74
C THR A 58 12.05 0.77 -3.02
N ARG A 59 12.61 -0.11 -2.19
CA ARG A 59 12.27 -1.54 -2.17
C ARG A 59 11.25 -1.83 -1.07
N ILE A 60 10.14 -2.46 -1.45
CA ILE A 60 9.11 -3.00 -0.56
C ILE A 60 9.34 -4.50 -0.41
N LEU A 61 9.45 -4.96 0.83
CA LEU A 61 9.81 -6.34 1.20
C LEU A 61 8.62 -7.17 1.71
N GLU A 62 7.40 -6.63 1.61
CA GLU A 62 6.20 -7.40 1.94
C GLU A 62 5.97 -8.50 0.91
N LYS A 63 5.38 -9.61 1.34
CA LYS A 63 5.15 -10.78 0.48
C LYS A 63 3.70 -10.94 0.11
N ALA A 64 3.46 -11.48 -1.08
CA ALA A 64 2.14 -11.78 -1.64
C ALA A 64 1.16 -10.60 -1.48
N ALA A 65 1.66 -9.39 -1.76
CA ALA A 65 0.97 -8.14 -1.50
C ALA A 65 0.59 -7.43 -2.79
N TYR A 66 -0.34 -6.48 -2.67
CA TYR A 66 -0.75 -5.64 -3.78
C TYR A 66 -0.41 -4.17 -3.52
N ILE A 67 0.06 -3.48 -4.55
CA ILE A 67 0.19 -2.02 -4.59
C ILE A 67 -1.00 -1.46 -5.36
N ILE A 68 -1.75 -0.57 -4.71
CA ILE A 68 -2.86 0.16 -5.32
C ILE A 68 -2.43 1.64 -5.42
N PRO A 69 -2.13 2.16 -6.61
CA PRO A 69 -1.76 3.56 -6.77
C PRO A 69 -2.93 4.48 -6.42
N VAL A 70 -2.70 5.48 -5.57
CA VAL A 70 -3.74 6.43 -5.15
C VAL A 70 -3.54 7.81 -5.76
N SER A 71 -2.32 8.36 -5.67
CA SER A 71 -2.05 9.69 -6.21
C SER A 71 -0.56 9.88 -6.48
N ILE A 72 -0.23 10.48 -7.64
CA ILE A 72 1.14 10.79 -8.03
C ILE A 72 1.57 12.08 -7.33
N ILE A 73 2.70 12.02 -6.63
CA ILE A 73 3.30 13.19 -6.00
C ILE A 73 4.10 13.96 -7.05
N GLU A 74 4.97 13.24 -7.78
CA GLU A 74 5.82 13.81 -8.80
C GLU A 74 6.28 12.73 -9.79
N GLY A 75 6.47 13.13 -11.05
CA GLY A 75 7.07 12.31 -12.09
C GLY A 75 6.16 11.19 -12.58
N THR A 76 6.78 10.05 -12.92
CA THR A 76 6.11 8.90 -13.53
C THR A 76 6.41 7.64 -12.71
N PRO A 77 5.77 7.48 -11.54
CA PRO A 77 6.07 6.37 -10.65
C PRO A 77 5.77 5.04 -11.31
N ARG A 78 6.64 4.06 -11.11
CA ARG A 78 6.55 2.75 -11.75
C ARG A 78 7.22 1.66 -10.94
N ILE A 79 6.88 0.42 -11.24
CA ILE A 79 7.65 -0.75 -10.82
C ILE A 79 8.89 -0.85 -11.70
N LEU A 80 10.07 -1.07 -11.09
CA LEU A 80 11.30 -1.35 -11.83
C LEU A 80 11.10 -2.61 -12.67
N ASP A 81 11.41 -2.53 -13.96
CA ASP A 81 11.14 -3.58 -14.96
C ASP A 81 9.66 -3.99 -15.07
N GLY A 82 8.76 -3.14 -14.60
CA GLY A 82 7.32 -3.39 -14.59
C GLY A 82 6.48 -2.20 -15.07
N PRO A 83 5.16 -2.25 -14.79
CA PRO A 83 4.22 -1.25 -15.27
C PRO A 83 4.39 0.10 -14.56
N GLN A 84 3.86 1.13 -15.20
CA GLN A 84 3.62 2.41 -14.55
C GLN A 84 2.53 2.26 -13.48
N LEU A 85 2.70 2.93 -12.34
CA LEU A 85 1.73 2.98 -11.25
C LEU A 85 0.81 4.18 -11.45
N VAL A 86 -0.34 3.96 -12.10
CA VAL A 86 -1.31 5.00 -12.44
C VAL A 86 -2.51 4.93 -11.49
N PRO A 87 -2.92 6.04 -10.85
CA PRO A 87 -4.14 6.06 -10.04
C PRO A 87 -5.36 5.56 -10.82
N GLY A 88 -6.15 4.68 -10.21
CA GLY A 88 -7.34 4.08 -10.84
C GLY A 88 -7.05 2.90 -11.77
N SER A 89 -5.78 2.48 -11.94
CA SER A 89 -5.46 1.21 -12.60
C SER A 89 -5.71 0.02 -11.67
N ASP A 90 -5.66 -1.19 -12.24
CA ASP A 90 -5.69 -2.41 -11.46
C ASP A 90 -4.55 -2.47 -10.42
N PRO A 91 -4.78 -3.09 -9.24
CA PRO A 91 -3.74 -3.32 -8.26
C PRO A 91 -2.59 -4.17 -8.82
N PHE A 92 -1.37 -3.79 -8.52
CA PHE A 92 -0.17 -4.54 -8.92
C PHE A 92 0.20 -5.58 -7.87
N TYR A 93 0.14 -6.87 -8.24
CA TYR A 93 0.58 -7.97 -7.39
C TYR A 93 2.10 -8.18 -7.43
N PHE A 94 2.69 -8.54 -6.28
CA PHE A 94 4.05 -9.04 -6.21
C PHE A 94 4.20 -10.12 -5.14
N GLU A 95 4.97 -11.17 -5.47
CA GLU A 95 5.16 -12.33 -4.60
C GLU A 95 6.17 -12.07 -3.47
N ASP A 96 7.36 -11.56 -3.82
CA ASP A 96 8.48 -11.47 -2.87
C ASP A 96 8.84 -10.04 -2.49
N GLN A 97 9.00 -9.17 -3.49
CA GLN A 97 9.35 -7.77 -3.31
C GLN A 97 8.91 -6.95 -4.52
N ALA A 98 8.75 -5.65 -4.32
CA ALA A 98 8.54 -4.69 -5.39
C ALA A 98 9.56 -3.55 -5.24
N ILE A 99 10.12 -3.08 -6.35
CA ILE A 99 10.93 -1.87 -6.37
C ILE A 99 10.11 -0.79 -7.07
N ILE A 100 9.72 0.22 -6.31
CA ILE A 100 9.03 1.40 -6.82
C ILE A 100 10.10 2.45 -7.13
N SER A 101 10.09 2.98 -8.35
CA SER A 101 10.82 4.21 -8.68
C SER A 101 9.83 5.36 -8.76
N GLY A 102 10.15 6.48 -8.12
CA GLY A 102 9.40 7.73 -8.19
C GLY A 102 8.56 8.04 -6.94
N SER A 103 7.80 9.13 -7.03
CA SER A 103 7.10 9.72 -5.89
C SER A 103 5.59 9.47 -5.97
N LEU A 104 5.05 8.67 -5.06
CA LEU A 104 3.68 8.15 -5.13
C LEU A 104 3.08 7.98 -3.72
N TYR A 105 1.80 8.28 -3.59
CA TYR A 105 0.95 7.76 -2.52
C TYR A 105 0.21 6.50 -3.00
N TYR A 106 0.25 5.43 -2.20
CA TYR A 106 -0.37 4.16 -2.53
C TYR A 106 -0.91 3.44 -1.30
N ILE A 107 -1.86 2.54 -1.53
CA ILE A 107 -2.26 1.54 -0.53
C ILE A 107 -1.43 0.28 -0.78
N LEU A 108 -0.85 -0.25 0.28
CA LEU A 108 -0.27 -1.57 0.33
C LEU A 108 -1.30 -2.51 0.98
N ALA A 109 -1.91 -3.37 0.16
CA ALA A 109 -2.82 -4.40 0.64
C ALA A 109 -2.01 -5.67 0.93
N LYS A 110 -1.92 -6.00 2.22
CA LYS A 110 -1.19 -7.17 2.71
C LYS A 110 -2.16 -8.34 2.90
N PRO A 111 -1.75 -9.58 2.56
CA PRO A 111 -2.60 -10.72 2.78
C PRO A 111 -2.93 -10.83 4.27
N PRO A 112 -4.11 -11.35 4.62
CA PRO A 112 -4.44 -11.60 6.02
C PRO A 112 -3.33 -12.46 6.62
N THR A 113 -2.81 -12.07 7.78
CA THR A 113 -1.90 -12.92 8.53
C THR A 113 -2.66 -14.17 8.93
N PHE A 114 -2.55 -15.23 8.12
CA PHE A 114 -2.95 -16.55 8.54
C PHE A 114 -2.04 -16.93 9.71
N LYS A 115 -2.54 -16.72 10.92
CA LYS A 115 -2.09 -17.52 12.05
C LYS A 115 -2.47 -18.95 11.68
N PHE A 116 -1.54 -19.72 11.14
CA PHE A 116 -1.70 -21.17 11.14
C PHE A 116 -2.00 -21.54 12.61
N PRO A 117 -3.12 -22.23 12.91
CA PRO A 117 -3.20 -22.93 14.17
C PRO A 117 -2.09 -23.99 14.09
N GLY A 118 -0.98 -23.72 14.76
CA GLY A 118 0.08 -24.69 14.93
C GLY A 118 -0.50 -25.87 15.69
N ASN A 119 -0.93 -26.89 14.95
CA ASN A 119 -1.06 -28.23 15.50
C ASN A 119 0.37 -28.73 15.73
N GLY A 120 0.77 -28.76 16.99
CA GLY A 120 2.07 -29.24 17.45
C GLY A 120 1.93 -29.78 18.87
N THR A 121 1.32 -30.95 18.98
CA THR A 121 1.49 -31.88 20.10
C THR A 121 2.93 -32.45 20.09
N GLY A 122 3.57 -32.56 21.26
CA GLY A 122 4.81 -33.30 21.52
C GLY A 122 5.96 -32.36 21.94
N SER A 123 6.58 -32.47 23.12
CA SER A 123 6.77 -33.63 24.01
C SER A 123 6.61 -33.25 25.48
#